data_AF-A0A927CXV2-F1
#
_entry.id   AF-A0A927CXV2-F1
#
_cell.length_a   1.000
_cell.length_b   1.000
_cell.length_c   1.000
_cell.angle_alpha   90.00
_cell.angle_beta   90.00
_cell.angle_gamma   90.00
#
_symmetry.space_group_name_H-M   'P 1'
#
loop_
_entity.id
_entity.type
_entity.pdbx_description
1 polymer ?
#
loop_
_entity_poly.entity_id
_entity_poly.type
_entity_poly.pdbx_seq_one_letter_code
_entity_poly.pdbx_strand_id
1 'polypeptide(L)'
;MKLIKCRGYELIKAQPNTPEDFFTRSEVIFNLEGEERTLHVLYVAFFENEAKTVIPYSEDLLFKAGNQEYFLRDIVALIYLLHHPQGTNRKRIYVNEQSDFLEYLKNTNFKEIESMIQQLDQR
;
A
#
# COMPACT_ATOMS: atom_id res chain seq x y z
N MET A 1 3.25 -9.56 -14.31
CA MET A 1 3.84 -8.82 -13.17
C MET A 1 4.20 -9.83 -12.09
N LYS A 2 5.35 -9.68 -11.44
CA LYS A 2 5.78 -10.51 -10.31
C LYS A 2 6.08 -9.61 -9.12
N LEU A 3 5.37 -9.81 -8.01
CA LEU A 3 5.62 -9.05 -6.79
C LEU A 3 7.02 -9.41 -6.24
N ILE A 4 7.72 -8.41 -5.70
CA ILE A 4 9.03 -8.59 -5.05
C ILE A 4 8.94 -8.15 -3.58
N LYS A 5 8.32 -7.00 -3.31
CA LYS A 5 8.23 -6.44 -1.95
C LYS A 5 7.06 -5.49 -1.82
N CYS A 6 6.47 -5.45 -0.62
CA CYS A 6 5.52 -4.44 -0.17
C CYS A 6 5.95 -3.93 1.21
N ARG A 7 5.82 -2.63 1.47
CA ARG A 7 6.05 -2.04 2.80
C ARG A 7 5.43 -0.66 2.92
N GLY A 8 5.06 -0.27 4.13
CA GLY A 8 4.53 1.03 4.48
C GLY A 8 5.23 1.60 5.69
N TYR A 9 5.37 2.91 5.73
CA TYR A 9 5.96 3.61 6.86
C TYR A 9 5.39 5.02 6.96
N GLU A 10 5.17 5.46 8.19
CA GLU A 10 4.85 6.84 8.51
C GLU A 10 6.09 7.71 8.23
N LEU A 11 5.87 8.87 7.61
CA LEU A 11 6.96 9.81 7.40
C LEU A 11 7.20 10.59 8.69
N ILE A 12 8.36 10.38 9.28
CA ILE A 12 8.82 11.16 10.44
C ILE A 12 9.57 12.38 9.91
N LYS A 13 9.24 13.58 10.41
CA LYS A 13 9.86 14.85 10.07
C LYS A 13 11.37 14.79 9.85
N ALA A 14 11.81 15.37 8.73
CA ALA A 14 13.20 15.76 8.55
C ALA A 14 13.49 17.16 9.17
N GLN A 15 12.48 18.04 9.26
CA GLN A 15 12.59 19.37 9.85
C GLN A 15 11.32 19.75 10.66
N PRO A 16 11.44 20.57 11.73
CA PRO A 16 10.33 20.88 12.64
C PRO A 16 9.11 21.58 12.02
N ASN A 17 9.25 22.21 10.84
CA ASN A 17 8.23 23.09 10.24
C ASN A 17 7.54 22.51 8.98
N THR A 18 7.68 21.21 8.70
CA THR A 18 7.05 20.57 7.54
C THR A 18 5.88 19.67 7.96
N PRO A 19 4.77 19.63 7.19
CA PRO A 19 3.60 18.81 7.49
C PRO A 19 3.83 17.31 7.18
N GLU A 20 5.08 16.86 7.09
CA GLU A 20 5.43 15.50 6.66
C GLU A 20 4.95 14.43 7.65
N ASP A 21 4.84 14.76 8.94
CA ASP A 21 4.29 13.89 9.99
C ASP A 21 2.82 13.48 9.75
N PHE A 22 2.11 14.13 8.82
CA PHE A 22 0.72 13.83 8.52
C PHE A 22 0.56 12.83 7.37
N PHE A 23 1.65 12.27 6.85
CA PHE A 23 1.61 11.40 5.68
C PHE A 23 2.16 10.01 5.95
N THR A 24 1.48 9.01 5.40
CA THR A 24 1.98 7.66 5.27
C THR A 24 2.48 7.43 3.85
N ARG A 25 3.60 6.71 3.73
CA ARG A 25 4.11 6.24 2.45
C ARG A 25 4.02 4.72 2.37
N SER A 26 3.39 4.23 1.31
CA SER A 26 3.40 2.82 0.91
C SER A 26 4.30 2.64 -0.31
N GLU A 27 4.97 1.51 -0.41
CA GLU A 27 5.88 1.15 -1.50
C GLU A 27 5.66 -0.29 -1.93
N VAL A 28 5.57 -0.49 -3.24
CA VAL A 28 5.59 -1.82 -3.87
C VAL A 28 6.71 -1.91 -4.89
N ILE A 29 7.50 -2.98 -4.82
CA ILE A 29 8.52 -3.35 -5.80
C ILE A 29 8.02 -4.58 -6.55
N PHE A 30 8.08 -4.53 -7.88
CA PHE A 30 7.61 -5.60 -8.74
C PHE A 30 8.47 -5.70 -10.01
N ASN A 31 8.54 -6.90 -10.58
CA ASN A 31 9.11 -7.13 -11.91
C ASN A 31 8.01 -7.10 -12.97
N LEU A 32 8.22 -6.30 -14.01
CA LEU A 32 7.39 -6.26 -15.21
C LEU A 32 8.29 -6.46 -16.43
N GLU A 33 8.08 -7.55 -17.16
CA GLU A 33 8.81 -7.86 -18.40
C GLU A 33 10.34 -7.90 -18.24
N GLY A 34 10.83 -8.33 -17.07
CA GLY A 34 12.26 -8.39 -16.76
C GLY A 34 12.80 -7.13 -16.10
N GLU A 35 12.05 -6.03 -16.07
CA GLU A 35 12.44 -4.79 -15.40
C GLU A 35 11.89 -4.70 -13.98
N GLU A 36 12.77 -4.42 -13.01
CA GLU A 36 12.35 -4.06 -11.66
C GLU A 36 11.80 -2.62 -11.63
N ARG A 37 10.63 -2.46 -11.02
CA ARG A 37 9.94 -1.18 -10.89
C ARG A 37 9.47 -0.99 -9.47
N THR A 38 9.42 0.28 -9.07
CA THR A 38 8.95 0.69 -7.74
C THR A 38 7.86 1.73 -7.91
N LEU A 39 6.73 1.50 -7.25
CA LEU A 39 5.67 2.48 -7.09
C LEU A 39 5.62 2.91 -5.63
N HIS A 40 5.61 4.23 -5.41
CA HIS A 40 5.33 4.83 -4.11
C HIS A 40 3.93 5.48 -4.11
N VAL A 41 3.16 5.24 -3.06
CA VAL A 41 1.90 5.93 -2.80
C VAL A 41 2.06 6.74 -1.52
N LEU A 42 1.78 8.03 -1.60
CA LEU A 42 1.80 8.96 -0.47
C LEU A 42 0.37 9.43 -0.20
N TYR A 43 -0.09 9.30 1.03
CA TYR A 43 -1.45 9.68 1.44
C TYR A 43 -1.47 10.17 2.88
N VAL A 44 -2.55 10.85 3.29
CA VAL A 44 -2.68 11.40 4.64
C VAL A 44 -2.89 10.27 5.65
N ALA A 45 -2.12 10.24 6.73
CA ALA A 45 -2.15 9.18 7.74
C ALA A 45 -3.55 9.00 8.37
N PHE A 46 -4.31 10.09 8.51
CA PHE A 46 -5.69 10.07 8.99
C PHE A 46 -6.62 9.14 8.17
N PHE A 47 -6.33 8.92 6.88
CA PHE A 47 -7.18 8.09 6.03
C PHE A 47 -7.23 6.62 6.48
N GLU A 48 -6.20 6.12 7.18
CA GLU A 48 -6.22 4.73 7.70
C GLU A 48 -7.24 4.54 8.82
N ASN A 49 -7.55 5.59 9.60
CA ASN A 49 -8.57 5.50 10.63
C ASN A 49 -9.95 5.29 10.00
N GLU A 50 -10.22 6.02 8.92
CA GLU A 50 -11.47 5.95 8.18
C GLU A 50 -11.58 4.64 7.37
N ALA A 51 -10.44 4.09 6.93
CA ALA A 51 -10.37 2.82 6.22
C ALA A 51 -11.02 1.66 6.99
N LYS A 52 -10.94 1.67 8.32
CA LYS A 52 -11.55 0.64 9.19
C LYS A 52 -13.06 0.49 8.99
N THR A 53 -13.71 1.53 8.44
CA THR A 53 -15.15 1.50 8.14
C THR A 53 -15.48 0.78 6.83
N VAL A 54 -14.48 0.50 5.98
CA VAL A 54 -14.68 -0.03 4.61
C VAL A 54 -13.91 -1.31 4.31
N ILE A 55 -12.87 -1.62 5.08
CA ILE A 55 -12.09 -2.86 4.93
C ILE A 55 -12.70 -3.99 5.78
N PRO A 56 -12.50 -5.27 5.42
CA PRO A 56 -13.09 -6.39 6.15
C PRO A 56 -12.32 -6.78 7.43
N TYR A 57 -11.48 -5.89 7.96
CA TYR A 57 -10.61 -6.15 9.11
C TYR A 57 -11.02 -5.29 10.30
N SER A 58 -11.13 -5.93 11.47
CA SER A 58 -11.45 -5.26 12.74
C SER A 58 -10.21 -4.82 13.52
N GLU A 59 -9.04 -5.36 13.18
CA GLU A 59 -7.75 -5.08 13.81
C GLU A 59 -6.81 -4.35 12.85
N ASP A 60 -5.78 -3.69 13.38
CA ASP A 60 -4.77 -3.00 12.56
C ASP A 60 -3.89 -4.01 11.77
N LEU A 61 -3.61 -5.15 12.38
CA LEU A 61 -2.94 -6.26 11.72
C LEU A 61 -3.91 -6.92 10.73
N LEU A 62 -3.57 -6.90 9.44
CA LEU A 62 -4.40 -7.51 8.41
C LEU A 62 -4.16 -9.01 8.32
N PHE A 63 -2.90 -9.43 8.19
CA PHE A 63 -2.49 -10.82 8.12
C PHE A 63 -0.99 -10.97 8.37
N LYS A 64 -0.54 -12.23 8.46
CA LYS A 64 0.88 -12.59 8.52
C LYS A 64 1.28 -13.37 7.27
N ALA A 65 2.46 -13.12 6.75
CA ALA A 65 3.10 -13.99 5.77
C ALA A 65 4.52 -14.29 6.26
N GLY A 66 4.78 -15.56 6.57
CA GLY A 66 6.00 -15.98 7.26
C GLY A 66 6.14 -15.34 8.63
N ASN A 67 7.29 -14.70 8.84
CA ASN A 67 7.61 -13.95 10.04
C ASN A 67 7.29 -12.45 9.93
N GLN A 68 6.64 -12.02 8.84
CA GLN A 68 6.27 -10.61 8.63
C GLN A 68 4.79 -10.38 8.92
N GLU A 69 4.52 -9.28 9.60
CA GLU A 69 3.18 -8.75 9.86
C GLU A 69 2.86 -7.66 8.84
N TYR A 70 1.66 -7.71 8.27
CA TYR A 70 1.22 -6.77 7.25
C TYR A 70 0.06 -5.92 7.77
N PHE A 71 0.23 -4.60 7.71
CA PHE A 71 -0.75 -3.59 8.03
C PHE A 71 -1.30 -2.96 6.74
N LEU A 72 -2.34 -2.13 6.86
CA LEU A 72 -2.94 -1.45 5.70
C LEU A 72 -1.90 -0.67 4.88
N ARG A 73 -1.07 0.15 5.55
CA ARG A 73 0.02 0.89 4.91
C ARG A 73 0.98 0.05 4.09
N ASP A 74 1.19 -1.21 4.44
CA ASP A 74 2.10 -2.08 3.70
C ASP A 74 1.55 -2.46 2.33
N ILE A 75 0.24 -2.53 2.19
CA ILE A 75 -0.42 -3.05 0.98
C ILE A 75 -1.05 -1.98 0.11
N VAL A 76 -1.20 -0.73 0.58
CA VAL A 76 -1.81 0.37 -0.20
C VAL A 76 -1.18 0.53 -1.57
N ALA A 77 0.15 0.54 -1.70
CA ALA A 77 0.79 0.70 -3.01
C ALA A 77 0.48 -0.44 -3.98
N LEU A 78 0.34 -1.67 -3.47
CA LEU A 78 -0.10 -2.81 -4.26
C LEU A 78 -1.57 -2.67 -4.68
N ILE A 79 -2.46 -2.22 -3.79
CA ILE A 79 -3.86 -1.91 -4.10
C ILE A 79 -3.94 -0.95 -5.29
N TYR A 80 -3.22 0.18 -5.21
CA TYR A 80 -3.21 1.18 -6.28
C TYR A 80 -2.65 0.65 -7.60
N LEU A 81 -1.64 -0.21 -7.54
CA LEU A 81 -1.07 -0.87 -8.71
C LEU A 81 -2.10 -1.78 -9.41
N LEU A 82 -2.87 -2.56 -8.63
CA LEU A 82 -3.91 -3.46 -9.15
C LEU A 82 -5.08 -2.71 -9.77
N HIS A 83 -5.48 -1.57 -9.18
CA HIS A 83 -6.52 -0.69 -9.75
C HIS A 83 -6.06 0.09 -10.98
N HIS A 84 -4.75 0.26 -11.18
CA HIS A 84 -4.18 0.98 -12.32
C HIS A 84 -3.10 0.18 -13.04
N PRO A 85 -3.45 -0.90 -13.76
CA PRO A 85 -2.48 -1.70 -14.50
C PRO A 85 -1.73 -0.89 -15.58
N GLN A 86 -2.39 0.12 -16.17
CA GLN A 86 -1.76 1.08 -17.10
C GLN A 86 -0.84 2.09 -16.40
N GLY A 87 -0.95 2.20 -15.08
CA GLY A 87 -0.12 3.04 -14.21
C GLY A 87 1.22 2.40 -13.82
N THR A 88 1.55 1.22 -14.33
CA THR A 88 2.82 0.50 -14.08
C THR A 88 4.09 1.25 -14.49
N ASN A 89 3.96 2.36 -15.25
CA ASN A 89 5.05 3.29 -15.57
C ASN A 89 5.20 4.44 -14.54
N ARG A 90 4.22 4.65 -13.65
CA ARG A 90 4.26 5.72 -12.66
C ARG A 90 5.14 5.32 -11.48
N LYS A 91 6.10 6.16 -11.14
CA LYS A 91 6.96 5.97 -9.96
C LYS A 91 6.29 6.41 -8.66
N ARG A 92 5.35 7.36 -8.74
CA ARG A 92 4.74 8.01 -7.57
C ARG A 92 3.26 8.33 -7.82
N ILE A 93 2.44 8.09 -6.81
CA ILE A 93 1.04 8.51 -6.73
C ILE A 93 0.87 9.29 -5.43
N TYR A 94 0.16 10.41 -5.50
CA TYR A 94 -0.24 11.20 -4.34
C TYR A 94 -1.75 11.15 -4.23
N VAL A 95 -2.25 10.83 -3.04
CA VAL A 95 -3.67 10.70 -2.74
C VAL A 95 -4.02 11.75 -1.71
N ASN A 96 -4.64 12.83 -2.17
CA ASN A 96 -5.06 13.96 -1.33
C ASN A 96 -6.52 13.88 -0.92
N GLU A 97 -7.35 13.10 -1.61
CA GLU A 97 -8.78 12.99 -1.33
C GLU A 97 -9.09 11.69 -0.57
N GLN A 98 -9.77 11.84 0.57
CA GLN A 98 -10.18 10.71 1.40
C GLN A 98 -11.15 9.79 0.64
N SER A 99 -12.07 10.35 -0.14
CA SER A 99 -13.04 9.58 -0.93
C SER A 99 -12.35 8.60 -1.87
N ASP A 100 -11.33 9.08 -2.58
CA ASP A 100 -10.59 8.29 -3.56
C ASP A 100 -9.87 7.14 -2.85
N PHE A 101 -9.20 7.44 -1.74
CA PHE A 101 -8.54 6.43 -0.91
C PHE A 101 -9.52 5.32 -0.49
N LEU A 102 -10.67 5.68 0.06
CA LEU A 102 -11.68 4.72 0.52
C LEU A 102 -12.31 3.94 -0.64
N GLU A 103 -12.49 4.55 -1.81
CA GLU A 103 -13.02 3.88 -3.00
C GLU A 103 -12.10 2.76 -3.48
N TYR A 104 -10.79 3.00 -3.54
CA TYR A 104 -9.83 1.94 -3.88
C TYR A 104 -9.90 0.77 -2.91
N LEU A 105 -10.02 1.04 -1.60
CA LEU A 105 -10.12 -0.01 -0.59
C LEU A 105 -11.42 -0.84 -0.72
N LYS A 106 -12.57 -0.19 -0.96
CA LYS A 106 -13.86 -0.87 -1.14
C LYS A 106 -13.85 -1.83 -2.31
N ASN A 107 -13.19 -1.45 -3.40
CA ASN A 107 -13.15 -2.23 -4.65
C ASN A 107 -12.01 -3.26 -4.67
N THR A 108 -11.41 -3.56 -3.51
CA THR A 108 -10.24 -4.44 -3.40
C THR A 108 -10.60 -5.83 -2.88
N ASN A 109 -10.07 -6.85 -3.55
CA ASN A 109 -10.10 -8.22 -3.05
C ASN A 109 -8.88 -8.49 -2.14
N PHE A 110 -9.05 -8.30 -0.83
CA PHE A 110 -7.96 -8.47 0.13
C PHE A 110 -7.42 -9.91 0.20
N LYS A 111 -8.24 -10.93 -0.10
CA LYS A 111 -7.76 -12.33 -0.15
C LYS A 111 -6.79 -12.56 -1.31
N GLU A 112 -6.99 -11.88 -2.42
CA GLU A 112 -6.06 -11.94 -3.56
C GLU A 112 -4.72 -11.29 -3.20
N ILE A 113 -4.76 -10.15 -2.52
CA ILE A 113 -3.56 -9.46 -2.02
C ILE A 113 -2.78 -10.33 -1.05
N GLU A 114 -3.46 -10.93 -0.07
CA GLU A 114 -2.85 -11.84 0.88
C GLU A 114 -2.18 -13.02 0.16
N SER A 115 -2.88 -13.66 -0.80
CA SER A 115 -2.31 -14.74 -1.62
C SER A 115 -1.07 -14.31 -2.41
N MET A 116 -1.09 -13.13 -3.03
CA MET A 116 0.07 -12.58 -3.74
C MET A 116 1.28 -12.35 -2.82
N ILE A 117 1.04 -11.87 -1.60
CA ILE A 117 2.10 -11.62 -0.61
C ILE A 117 2.63 -12.94 -0.03
N GLN A 118 1.77 -13.91 0.26
CA GLN A 118 2.20 -15.23 0.74
C GLN A 118 3.12 -15.96 -0.27
N GLN A 119 2.93 -15.71 -1.57
CA GLN A 119 3.83 -16.23 -2.62
C GLN A 119 5.22 -15.56 -2.65
N LEU A 120 5.42 -14.44 -1.96
CA LEU A 120 6.74 -13.84 -1.78
C LEU A 120 7.61 -14.65 -0.82
N ASP A 121 7.00 -15.15 0.25
CA ASP A 121 7.69 -15.78 1.38
C ASP A 121 8.00 -17.27 1.13
N GLN A 122 7.35 -17.89 0.14
CA GLN A 122 7.64 -19.24 -0.32
C GLN A 122 8.91 -19.34 -1.19
N ARG A 123 9.84 -18.37 -1.11
CA ARG A 123 11.06 -18.31 -1.92
C ARG A 123 12.33 -18.17 -1.11
#